data_AF-A0A233SF03-F1
#
_entry.id   AF-A0A233SF03-F1
#
_cell.length_a   1.000
_cell.length_b   1.000
_cell.length_c   1.000
_cell.angle_alpha   90.00
_cell.angle_beta   90.00
_cell.angle_gamma   90.00
#
_symmetry.space_group_name_H-M   'P 1'
#
loop_
_entity.id
_entity.type
_entity.pdbx_description
1 polymer ?
#
loop_
_entity_poly.entity_id
_entity_poly.type
_entity_poly.pdbx_seq_one_letter_code
_entity_poly.pdbx_strand_id
1 'polypeptide(L)'
;MAERLTPRAREIVAAARALLEESGAAALTMRTLADRLGIKAPSLYKHFPDKHAVEVELTAQMLAESAEALEAAEAHTPGSLETLAEAYRTYALAHPHLYCLATEQPLPRAELPAGLEDRAALPLLRACAGDLDLARAIWAFAHGMVILEIHGRFPADADLDAAWKRGLKVLHV
;
A
#
# COMPACT_ATOMS: atom_id res chain seq x y z
N MET A 1 5.47 11.87 8.45
CA MET A 1 4.41 12.29 7.50
C MET A 1 3.28 13.12 8.11
N ALA A 2 3.19 13.27 9.44
CA ALA A 2 2.06 13.94 10.12
C ALA A 2 1.97 15.47 9.94
N GLU A 3 2.97 16.13 9.35
CA GLU A 3 3.11 17.60 9.37
C GLU A 3 2.50 18.32 8.14
N ARG A 4 2.09 17.61 7.09
CA ARG A 4 1.61 18.23 5.83
C ARG A 4 0.12 18.57 5.83
N LEU A 5 -0.69 17.79 6.54
CA LEU A 5 -2.15 17.93 6.54
C LEU A 5 -2.64 18.68 7.78
N THR A 6 -3.57 19.61 7.57
CA THR A 6 -4.32 20.22 8.68
C THR A 6 -5.06 19.13 9.48
N PRO A 7 -5.38 19.37 10.77
CA PRO A 7 -6.15 18.41 11.57
C PRO A 7 -7.44 17.96 10.88
N ARG A 8 -8.16 18.89 10.25
CA ARG A 8 -9.38 18.58 9.51
C ARG A 8 -9.13 17.73 8.26
N ALA A 9 -8.06 18.00 7.50
CA ALA A 9 -7.69 17.17 6.37
C ALA A 9 -7.34 15.74 6.81
N ARG A 10 -6.67 15.55 7.95
CA ARG A 10 -6.41 14.22 8.53
C ARG A 10 -7.69 13.48 8.89
N GLU A 11 -8.66 14.15 9.51
CA GLU A 11 -9.99 13.56 9.79
C GLU A 11 -10.70 13.11 8.50
N ILE A 12 -10.62 13.94 7.44
CA ILE A 12 -11.21 13.61 6.14
C ILE A 12 -10.57 12.36 5.55
N VAL A 13 -9.23 12.28 5.54
CA VAL A 13 -8.52 11.10 5.01
C VAL A 13 -8.81 9.86 5.86
N ALA A 14 -8.89 9.99 7.18
CA ALA A 14 -9.26 8.87 8.06
C ALA A 14 -10.68 8.34 7.76
N ALA A 15 -11.65 9.23 7.56
CA ALA A 15 -13.00 8.85 7.17
C ALA A 15 -13.04 8.22 5.76
N ALA A 16 -12.22 8.74 4.82
CA ALA A 16 -12.07 8.18 3.49
C ALA A 16 -11.48 6.77 3.52
N ARG A 17 -10.45 6.53 4.34
CA ARG A 17 -9.87 5.20 4.56
C ARG A 17 -10.91 4.23 5.11
N ALA A 18 -11.64 4.63 6.16
CA ALA A 18 -12.67 3.78 6.73
C ALA A 18 -13.75 3.41 5.69
N LEU A 19 -14.20 4.38 4.89
CA LEU A 19 -15.15 4.13 3.81
C LEU A 19 -14.59 3.21 2.72
N LEU A 20 -13.31 3.37 2.36
CA LEU A 20 -12.62 2.53 1.39
C LEU A 20 -12.53 1.08 1.86
N GLU A 21 -12.14 0.85 3.12
CA GLU A 21 -11.99 -0.50 3.67
C GLU A 21 -13.35 -1.18 3.92
N GLU A 22 -14.40 -0.42 4.23
CA GLU A 22 -15.75 -0.96 4.45
C GLU A 22 -16.49 -1.29 3.14
N SER A 23 -16.23 -0.55 2.06
CA SER A 23 -17.11 -0.56 0.87
C SER A 23 -16.39 -0.49 -0.47
N GLY A 24 -15.06 -0.49 -0.48
CA GLY A 24 -14.23 -0.46 -1.68
C GLY A 24 -14.18 0.89 -2.40
N ALA A 25 -13.29 0.98 -3.40
CA ALA A 25 -12.96 2.23 -4.09
C ALA A 25 -14.12 2.88 -4.85
N ALA A 26 -15.10 2.08 -5.28
CA ALA A 26 -16.29 2.57 -5.98
C ALA A 26 -17.24 3.34 -5.05
N ALA A 27 -17.29 2.97 -3.77
CA ALA A 27 -18.13 3.65 -2.77
C ALA A 27 -17.51 4.96 -2.25
N LEU A 28 -16.18 5.12 -2.40
CA LEU A 28 -15.48 6.35 -2.08
C LEU A 28 -15.85 7.44 -3.09
N THR A 29 -16.68 8.39 -2.68
CA THR A 29 -17.03 9.58 -3.47
C THR A 29 -17.00 10.80 -2.55
N MET A 30 -16.86 12.00 -3.11
CA MET A 30 -16.91 13.23 -2.29
C MET A 30 -18.25 13.38 -1.56
N ARG A 31 -19.35 12.89 -2.15
CA ARG A 31 -20.67 12.90 -1.51
C ARG A 31 -20.74 11.94 -0.33
N THR A 32 -20.42 10.67 -0.55
CA THR A 32 -20.47 9.63 0.50
C THR A 32 -19.50 9.93 1.64
N LEU A 33 -18.34 10.53 1.33
CA LEU A 33 -17.39 11.02 2.33
C LEU A 33 -17.96 12.18 3.17
N ALA A 34 -18.62 13.14 2.53
CA ALA A 34 -19.26 14.25 3.22
C ALA A 34 -20.41 13.78 4.12
N ASP A 35 -21.23 12.86 3.62
CA ASP A 35 -22.32 12.23 4.36
C ASP A 35 -21.79 11.51 5.60
N ARG A 36 -20.70 10.72 5.46
CA ARG A 36 -20.05 10.03 6.58
C ARG A 36 -19.52 10.99 7.65
N LEU A 37 -19.04 12.17 7.23
CA LEU A 37 -18.52 13.20 8.13
C LEU A 37 -19.62 14.11 8.70
N GLY A 38 -20.88 13.94 8.31
CA GLY A 38 -22.00 14.78 8.74
C GLY A 38 -21.88 16.24 8.26
N ILE A 39 -21.24 16.48 7.12
CA ILE A 39 -21.04 17.82 6.54
C ILE A 39 -21.58 17.93 5.12
N LYS A 40 -21.69 19.16 4.62
CA LYS A 40 -22.02 19.40 3.21
C LYS A 40 -20.79 19.15 2.33
N ALA A 41 -20.97 18.52 1.16
CA ALA A 41 -19.88 18.25 0.21
C ALA A 41 -19.02 19.48 -0.16
N PRO A 42 -19.58 20.71 -0.36
CA PRO A 42 -18.80 21.95 -0.52
C PRO A 42 -17.70 22.18 0.53
N SER A 43 -17.88 21.70 1.76
CA SER A 43 -16.90 21.86 2.83
C SER A 43 -15.64 21.02 2.64
N LEU A 44 -15.73 19.87 1.94
CA LEU A 44 -14.56 19.04 1.65
C LEU A 44 -13.61 19.71 0.66
N TYR A 45 -14.16 20.45 -0.30
CA TYR A 45 -13.40 21.12 -1.36
C TYR A 45 -12.46 22.22 -0.86
N LYS A 46 -12.62 22.66 0.40
CA LYS A 46 -11.67 23.54 1.08
C LYS A 46 -10.37 22.84 1.48
N HIS A 47 -10.37 21.51 1.52
CA HIS A 47 -9.25 20.67 1.94
C HIS A 47 -8.72 19.81 0.81
N PHE A 48 -9.60 19.28 -0.03
CA PHE A 48 -9.24 18.43 -1.17
C PHE A 48 -10.01 18.89 -2.41
N PRO A 49 -9.33 19.31 -3.49
CA PRO A 49 -10.01 19.87 -4.68
C PRO A 49 -10.92 18.85 -5.38
N ASP A 50 -10.64 17.56 -5.23
CA ASP A 50 -11.40 16.48 -5.83
C ASP A 50 -11.17 15.14 -5.09
N LYS A 51 -11.77 14.07 -5.61
CA LYS A 51 -11.59 12.70 -5.10
C LYS A 51 -10.14 12.23 -5.28
N HIS A 52 -9.50 12.56 -6.40
CA HIS A 52 -8.14 12.13 -6.72
C HIS A 52 -7.14 12.61 -5.67
N ALA A 53 -7.25 13.86 -5.22
CA ALA A 53 -6.41 14.39 -4.14
C ALA A 53 -6.57 13.60 -2.82
N VAL A 54 -7.74 13.03 -2.54
CA VAL A 54 -7.94 12.12 -1.39
C VAL A 54 -7.28 10.76 -1.65
N GLU A 55 -7.40 10.21 -2.86
CA GLU A 55 -6.77 8.95 -3.26
C GLU A 55 -5.24 9.03 -3.24
N VAL A 56 -4.65 10.19 -3.58
CA VAL A 56 -3.21 10.45 -3.44
C VAL A 56 -2.79 10.35 -1.96
N GLU A 57 -3.55 10.94 -1.03
CA GLU A 57 -3.24 10.82 0.40
C GLU A 57 -3.35 9.38 0.91
N LEU A 58 -4.35 8.63 0.45
CA LEU A 58 -4.52 7.22 0.79
C LEU A 58 -3.37 6.37 0.22
N THR A 59 -2.96 6.63 -1.02
CA THR A 59 -1.78 6.00 -1.64
C THR A 59 -0.51 6.31 -0.84
N ALA A 60 -0.35 7.56 -0.40
CA ALA A 60 0.78 7.96 0.42
C ALA A 60 0.76 7.27 1.80
N GLN A 61 -0.41 7.06 2.41
CA GLN A 61 -0.55 6.27 3.64
C GLN A 61 -0.16 4.81 3.42
N MET A 62 -0.64 4.18 2.34
CA MET A 62 -0.30 2.80 1.99
C MET A 62 1.22 2.61 1.88
N LEU A 63 1.89 3.47 1.12
CA LEU A 63 3.35 3.42 0.94
C LEU A 63 4.10 3.64 2.26
N ALA A 64 3.63 4.57 3.09
CA ALA A 64 4.26 4.88 4.38
C ALA A 64 4.14 3.72 5.38
N GLU A 65 2.95 3.14 5.51
CA GLU A 65 2.69 2.02 6.40
C GLU A 65 3.40 0.75 5.90
N SER A 66 3.43 0.53 4.58
CA SER A 66 4.21 -0.55 3.98
C SER A 66 5.71 -0.38 4.26
N ALA A 67 6.24 0.84 4.12
CA ALA A 67 7.62 1.14 4.46
C ALA A 67 7.92 0.84 5.93
N GLU A 68 7.04 1.25 6.85
CA GLU A 68 7.18 0.97 8.29
C GLU A 68 7.16 -0.53 8.58
N ALA A 69 6.27 -1.29 7.94
CA ALA A 69 6.22 -2.75 8.09
C ALA A 69 7.51 -3.42 7.59
N LEU A 70 8.03 -3.00 6.44
CA LEU A 70 9.27 -3.52 5.86
C LEU A 70 10.52 -3.12 6.66
N GLU A 71 10.57 -1.88 7.17
CA GLU A 71 11.62 -1.40 8.05
C GLU A 71 11.65 -2.20 9.37
N ALA A 72 10.49 -2.48 9.95
CA ALA A 72 10.39 -3.31 11.16
C ALA A 72 10.84 -4.75 10.91
N ALA A 73 10.46 -5.33 9.77
CA ALA A 73 10.90 -6.66 9.34
C ALA A 73 12.41 -6.72 9.10
N GLU A 74 12.99 -5.72 8.42
CA GLU A 74 14.44 -5.59 8.22
C GLU A 74 15.17 -5.48 9.56
N ALA A 75 14.68 -4.67 10.49
CA ALA A 75 15.28 -4.51 11.82
C ALA A 75 15.24 -5.81 12.63
N HIS A 76 14.19 -6.62 12.47
CA HIS A 76 14.05 -7.91 13.14
C HIS A 76 14.96 -8.98 12.55
N THR A 77 15.08 -9.04 11.22
CA THR A 77 15.91 -10.03 10.52
C THR A 77 16.60 -9.41 9.30
N PRO A 78 17.76 -8.75 9.52
CA PRO A 78 18.47 -8.04 8.46
C PRO A 78 18.82 -8.93 7.27
N GLY A 79 18.52 -8.46 6.06
CA GLY A 79 18.81 -9.17 4.80
C GLY A 79 17.86 -10.34 4.48
N SER A 80 16.89 -10.66 5.33
CA SER A 80 15.95 -11.75 5.08
C SER A 80 14.84 -11.34 4.10
N LEU A 81 14.92 -11.82 2.86
CA LEU A 81 13.86 -11.64 1.87
C LEU A 81 12.56 -12.34 2.28
N GLU A 82 12.65 -13.48 2.99
CA GLU A 82 11.47 -14.20 3.48
C GLU A 82 10.68 -13.36 4.48
N THR A 83 11.38 -12.73 5.43
CA THR A 83 10.75 -11.88 6.46
C THR A 83 10.17 -10.60 5.86
N LEU A 84 10.85 -10.00 4.87
CA LEU A 84 10.31 -8.84 4.12
C LEU A 84 9.06 -9.22 3.31
N ALA A 85 9.07 -10.36 2.62
CA ALA A 85 7.94 -10.84 1.85
C ALA A 85 6.73 -11.17 2.74
N GLU A 86 6.95 -11.77 3.91
CA GLU A 86 5.90 -12.04 4.89
C GLU A 86 5.27 -10.74 5.41
N ALA A 87 6.09 -9.74 5.76
CA ALA A 87 5.60 -8.44 6.20
C ALA A 87 4.80 -7.72 5.10
N TYR A 88 5.30 -7.75 3.85
CA TYR A 88 4.61 -7.18 2.70
C TYR A 88 3.24 -7.83 2.47
N ARG A 89 3.21 -9.18 2.44
CA ARG A 89 1.99 -9.97 2.25
C ARG A 89 0.99 -9.71 3.38
N THR A 90 1.45 -9.75 4.64
CA THR A 90 0.60 -9.53 5.81
C THR A 90 -0.06 -8.16 5.80
N TYR A 91 0.71 -7.10 5.50
CA TYR A 91 0.15 -5.75 5.40
C TYR A 91 -0.90 -5.65 4.29
N ALA A 92 -0.58 -6.15 3.10
CA ALA A 92 -1.48 -6.06 1.95
C ALA A 92 -2.80 -6.83 2.16
N LEU A 93 -2.74 -8.00 2.77
CA LEU A 93 -3.93 -8.81 3.09
C LEU A 93 -4.76 -8.22 4.24
N ALA A 94 -4.15 -7.48 5.16
CA ALA A 94 -4.86 -6.74 6.20
C ALA A 94 -5.59 -5.50 5.67
N HIS A 95 -5.12 -4.94 4.56
CA HIS A 95 -5.64 -3.69 3.96
C HIS A 95 -5.89 -3.84 2.44
N PRO A 96 -6.72 -4.82 2.00
CA PRO A 96 -6.81 -5.19 0.59
C PRO A 96 -7.35 -4.05 -0.28
N HIS A 97 -8.32 -3.26 0.21
CA HIS A 97 -8.89 -2.17 -0.58
C HIS A 97 -7.92 -0.99 -0.73
N LEU A 98 -7.18 -0.66 0.33
CA LEU A 98 -6.14 0.36 0.28
C LEU A 98 -4.98 -0.06 -0.63
N TYR A 99 -4.57 -1.34 -0.53
CA TYR A 99 -3.54 -1.90 -1.38
C TYR A 99 -3.93 -1.86 -2.87
N CYS A 100 -5.15 -2.28 -3.21
CA CYS A 100 -5.64 -2.25 -4.60
C CYS A 100 -5.72 -0.80 -5.12
N LEU A 101 -6.29 0.12 -4.34
CA LEU A 101 -6.35 1.54 -4.71
C LEU A 101 -4.97 2.09 -5.11
N ALA A 102 -3.95 1.76 -4.31
CA ALA A 102 -2.62 2.31 -4.46
C ALA A 102 -1.74 1.61 -5.51
N THR A 103 -2.12 0.42 -5.99
CA THR A 103 -1.28 -0.40 -6.88
C THR A 103 -1.90 -0.70 -8.25
N GLU A 104 -3.22 -0.60 -8.42
CA GLU A 104 -3.89 -0.91 -9.69
C GLU A 104 -3.93 0.26 -10.68
N GLN A 105 -3.74 1.49 -10.19
CA GLN A 105 -3.74 2.70 -11.02
C GLN A 105 -2.32 3.24 -11.21
N PRO A 106 -2.07 4.07 -12.24
CA PRO A 106 -0.78 4.73 -12.40
C PRO A 106 -0.40 5.52 -11.15
N LEU A 107 0.82 5.28 -10.64
CA LEU A 107 1.33 5.95 -9.44
C LEU A 107 1.46 7.47 -9.69
N PRO A 108 0.77 8.35 -8.95
CA PRO A 108 0.83 9.80 -9.11
C PRO A 108 2.09 10.38 -8.47
N ARG A 109 3.27 9.97 -8.95
CA ARG A 109 4.59 10.27 -8.34
C ARG A 109 4.82 11.75 -8.03
N ALA A 110 4.37 12.64 -8.91
CA ALA A 110 4.57 14.08 -8.75
C ALA A 110 3.77 14.69 -7.57
N GLU A 111 2.74 13.99 -7.09
CA GLU A 111 1.85 14.46 -6.02
C GLU A 111 2.15 13.81 -4.67
N LEU A 112 3.01 12.78 -4.66
CA LEU A 112 3.42 12.07 -3.46
C LEU A 112 4.51 12.85 -2.68
N PRO A 113 4.61 12.66 -1.36
CA PRO A 113 5.73 13.17 -0.58
C PRO A 113 7.08 12.74 -1.16
N ALA A 114 8.01 13.68 -1.27
CA ALA A 114 9.36 13.41 -1.77
C ALA A 114 10.05 12.31 -0.96
N GLY A 115 10.68 11.35 -1.67
CA GLY A 115 11.42 10.24 -1.07
C GLY A 115 10.56 9.12 -0.49
N LEU A 116 9.22 9.20 -0.57
CA LEU A 116 8.34 8.15 -0.03
C LEU A 116 8.47 6.83 -0.80
N GLU A 117 8.51 6.89 -2.14
CA GLU A 117 8.73 5.70 -2.98
C GLU A 117 10.10 5.06 -2.69
N ASP A 118 11.15 5.89 -2.56
CA ASP A 118 12.49 5.43 -2.21
C ASP A 118 12.51 4.76 -0.84
N ARG A 119 11.88 5.36 0.17
CA ARG A 119 11.78 4.79 1.52
C ARG A 119 11.07 3.43 1.49
N ALA A 120 9.96 3.31 0.76
CA ALA A 120 9.22 2.06 0.66
C ALA A 120 10.02 0.94 -0.04
N ALA A 121 10.87 1.28 -1.01
CA ALA A 121 11.72 0.32 -1.72
C ALA A 121 13.00 -0.05 -0.95
N LEU A 122 13.47 0.81 -0.05
CA LEU A 122 14.82 0.73 0.53
C LEU A 122 15.13 -0.59 1.28
N PRO A 123 14.23 -1.16 2.11
CA PRO A 123 14.52 -2.44 2.78
C PRO A 123 14.76 -3.58 1.78
N LEU A 124 13.95 -3.65 0.72
CA LEU A 124 14.12 -4.66 -0.33
C LEU A 124 15.43 -4.44 -1.11
N LEU A 125 15.75 -3.19 -1.45
CA LEU A 125 17.00 -2.86 -2.13
C LEU A 125 18.23 -3.28 -1.31
N ARG A 126 18.20 -3.08 0.02
CA ARG A 126 19.28 -3.50 0.91
C ARG A 126 19.39 -5.02 0.99
N ALA A 127 18.28 -5.73 1.10
CA ALA A 127 18.25 -7.19 1.09
C ALA A 127 18.79 -7.78 -0.24
N CYS A 128 18.66 -7.03 -1.34
CA CYS A 128 19.24 -7.38 -2.64
C CYS A 128 20.68 -6.87 -2.84
N ALA A 129 21.35 -6.41 -1.79
CA ALA A 129 22.70 -5.82 -1.86
C ALA A 129 22.84 -4.68 -2.90
N GLY A 130 21.76 -3.95 -3.18
CA GLY A 130 21.71 -2.87 -4.16
C GLY A 130 21.48 -3.31 -5.60
N ASP A 131 21.27 -4.61 -5.88
CA ASP A 131 20.88 -5.08 -7.20
C ASP A 131 19.43 -4.64 -7.52
N LEU A 132 19.32 -3.63 -8.39
CA LEU A 132 18.05 -3.04 -8.78
C LEU A 132 17.18 -4.01 -9.59
N ASP A 133 17.77 -4.86 -10.42
CA ASP A 133 17.02 -5.76 -11.29
C ASP A 133 16.49 -6.95 -10.49
N LEU A 134 17.28 -7.46 -9.55
CA LEU A 134 16.82 -8.45 -8.58
C LEU A 134 15.70 -7.89 -7.69
N ALA A 135 15.84 -6.68 -7.15
CA ALA A 135 14.81 -6.06 -6.33
C ALA A 135 13.49 -5.86 -7.10
N ARG A 136 13.56 -5.44 -8.37
CA ARG A 136 12.39 -5.34 -9.25
C ARG A 136 11.73 -6.70 -9.49
N ALA A 137 12.52 -7.75 -9.73
CA ALA A 137 12.01 -9.10 -9.95
C ALA A 137 11.31 -9.66 -8.71
N ILE A 138 11.91 -9.49 -7.52
CA ILE A 138 11.33 -9.89 -6.24
C ILE A 138 10.05 -9.11 -5.95
N TRP A 139 10.06 -7.79 -6.14
CA TRP A 139 8.87 -6.98 -5.93
C TRP A 139 7.74 -7.36 -6.89
N ALA A 140 8.04 -7.58 -8.18
CA ALA A 140 7.06 -8.01 -9.17
C ALA A 140 6.44 -9.37 -8.81
N PHE A 141 7.26 -10.32 -8.34
CA PHE A 141 6.78 -11.60 -7.82
C PHE A 141 5.87 -11.42 -6.60
N ALA A 142 6.33 -10.68 -5.60
CA ALA A 142 5.58 -10.46 -4.36
C ALA A 142 4.25 -9.73 -4.61
N HIS A 143 4.27 -8.66 -5.40
CA HIS A 143 3.08 -7.93 -5.81
C HIS A 143 2.11 -8.82 -6.59
N GLY A 144 2.62 -9.60 -7.55
CA GLY A 144 1.82 -10.54 -8.32
C GLY A 144 1.13 -11.59 -7.45
N MET A 145 1.86 -12.17 -6.49
CA MET A 145 1.28 -13.12 -5.52
C MET A 145 0.18 -12.48 -4.68
N VAL A 146 0.44 -11.28 -4.13
CA VAL A 146 -0.52 -10.56 -3.29
C VAL A 146 -1.79 -10.20 -4.06
N ILE A 147 -1.69 -9.59 -5.25
CA ILE A 147 -2.87 -9.13 -5.98
C ILE A 147 -3.72 -10.30 -6.49
N LEU A 148 -3.09 -11.44 -6.83
CA LEU A 148 -3.79 -12.66 -7.19
C LEU A 148 -4.50 -13.29 -5.98
N GLU A 149 -3.88 -13.23 -4.79
CA GLU A 149 -4.46 -13.72 -3.54
C GLU A 149 -5.65 -12.86 -3.10
N ILE A 150 -5.51 -11.53 -3.09
CA ILE A 150 -6.61 -10.59 -2.79
C ILE A 150 -7.82 -10.84 -3.69
N HIS A 151 -7.58 -11.15 -4.97
CA HIS A 151 -8.64 -11.43 -5.94
C HIS A 151 -9.11 -12.89 -5.98
N GLY A 152 -8.66 -13.75 -5.07
CA GLY A 152 -9.07 -15.16 -5.02
C GLY A 152 -8.77 -15.92 -6.31
N ARG A 153 -7.65 -15.61 -6.98
CA ARG A 153 -7.28 -16.20 -8.27
C ARG A 153 -6.58 -17.56 -8.17
N PHE A 154 -6.26 -17.98 -6.95
CA PHE A 154 -5.72 -19.31 -6.68
C PHE A 154 -6.84 -20.29 -6.32
N PRO A 155 -6.67 -21.60 -6.62
CA PRO A 155 -7.54 -22.65 -6.10
C PRO A 155 -7.62 -22.64 -4.57
N ALA A 156 -8.76 -23.06 -4.01
CA ALA A 156 -8.99 -23.05 -2.56
C ALA A 156 -8.07 -24.00 -1.76
N ASP A 157 -7.48 -24.99 -2.42
CA ASP A 157 -6.54 -25.97 -1.86
C ASP A 157 -5.07 -25.65 -2.20
N ALA A 158 -4.79 -24.49 -2.79
CA ALA A 158 -3.43 -24.08 -3.12
C ALA A 158 -2.61 -23.77 -1.85
N ASP A 159 -1.45 -24.40 -1.71
CA ASP A 159 -0.46 -24.07 -0.68
C ASP A 159 0.34 -22.83 -1.11
N LEU A 160 -0.20 -21.65 -0.77
CA LEU A 160 0.43 -20.37 -1.12
C LEU A 160 1.75 -20.17 -0.35
N ASP A 161 1.87 -20.69 0.86
CA ASP A 161 3.11 -20.56 1.65
C ASP A 161 4.27 -21.31 0.98
N ALA A 162 4.01 -22.50 0.44
CA ALA A 162 4.98 -23.22 -0.37
C ALA A 162 5.34 -22.48 -1.67
N ALA A 163 4.36 -21.83 -2.32
CA ALA A 163 4.58 -21.04 -3.52
C ALA A 163 5.47 -19.81 -3.26
N TRP A 164 5.20 -19.07 -2.18
CA TRP A 164 6.02 -17.94 -1.72
C TRP A 164 7.47 -18.37 -1.45
N LYS A 165 7.67 -19.41 -0.64
CA LYS A 165 9.01 -19.93 -0.31
C LYS A 165 9.77 -20.38 -1.56
N ARG A 166 9.09 -21.09 -2.47
CA ARG A 166 9.71 -21.55 -3.73
C ARG A 166 10.08 -20.40 -4.64
N GLY A 167 9.20 -19.42 -4.83
CA GLY A 167 9.45 -18.27 -5.70
C GLY A 167 10.62 -17.42 -5.22
N LEU A 168 10.66 -17.10 -3.92
CA LEU A 168 11.78 -16.37 -3.32
C LEU A 168 13.10 -17.12 -3.48
N LYS A 169 13.12 -18.45 -3.25
CA LYS A 169 14.31 -19.28 -3.44
C LYS A 169 14.81 -19.32 -4.90
N VAL A 170 13.91 -19.22 -5.88
CA VAL A 170 14.31 -19.19 -7.30
C VAL A 170 14.91 -17.84 -7.68
N LEU A 171 14.39 -16.75 -7.09
CA LEU A 171 14.85 -15.40 -7.37
C LEU A 171 16.13 -15.04 -6.61
N HIS A 172 16.35 -15.64 -5.45
CA HIS A 172 17.51 -15.40 -4.60
C HIS A 172 18.41 -16.64 -4.54
N VAL A 173 19.50 -16.61 -5.32
CA VAL A 173 20.52 -17.66 -5.42
C VAL A 173 21.83 -17.18 -4.83
#